data_AF-A0A8U0QJ25-F1
#
_entry.id   AF-A0A8U0QJ25-F1
#
_cell.length_a   1.000
_cell.length_b   1.000
_cell.length_c   1.000
_cell.angle_alpha   90.00
_cell.angle_beta   90.00
_cell.angle_gamma   90.00
#
_symmetry.space_group_name_H-M   'P 1'
#
loop_
_entity.id
_entity.type
_entity.pdbx_description
1 polymer ?
#
loop_
_entity_poly.entity_id
_entity_poly.type
_entity_poly.pdbx_seq_one_letter_code
_entity_poly.pdbx_strand_id
1 'polypeptide(L)'
;MSVPLSGVELLSVCTVLQDCEAQLAVLGHIMPDTYRGRPEADKFVSADIGQVLEQQKGAEQNLKAARQFERESGRLSDATRELHRSQKELNRTLEEDPLSPDNLAKVQRDSQFVGHVIADVLAELQEKGTFHSLLFAVEEEKRRKANLQDIIIREEGSRRRTKALQRQLLDIRKEKTLELQVP
;
A
#
# COMPACT_ATOMS: atom_id res chain seq x y z
N MET A 1 -16.19 20.88 25.41
CA MET A 1 -17.59 20.84 25.88
C MET A 1 -18.47 20.62 24.64
N SER A 2 -18.83 19.37 24.32
CA SER A 2 -19.77 19.12 23.23
C SER A 2 -21.17 19.53 23.70
N VAL A 3 -21.85 20.39 22.94
CA VAL A 3 -23.23 20.75 23.20
C VAL A 3 -24.10 19.50 22.93
N PRO A 4 -25.03 19.13 23.81
CA PRO A 4 -25.94 18.01 23.55
C PRO A 4 -26.76 18.28 22.30
N LEU A 5 -26.89 17.27 21.45
CA LEU A 5 -27.65 17.35 20.21
C LEU A 5 -29.14 17.55 20.52
N SER A 6 -29.85 18.33 19.69
CA SER A 6 -31.31 18.37 19.79
C SER A 6 -31.91 17.01 19.42
N GLY A 7 -33.12 16.71 19.90
CA GLY A 7 -33.74 15.38 19.69
C GLY A 7 -33.89 14.99 18.22
N VAL A 8 -34.15 15.96 17.32
CA VAL A 8 -34.29 15.71 15.88
C VAL A 8 -32.92 15.44 15.22
N GLU A 9 -31.89 16.19 15.62
CA GLU A 9 -30.51 15.98 15.15
C GLU A 9 -29.99 14.62 15.61
N LEU A 10 -30.25 14.26 16.87
CA LEU A 10 -29.86 12.97 17.44
C LEU A 10 -30.49 11.81 16.65
N LEU A 11 -31.80 11.88 16.40
CA LEU A 11 -32.50 10.88 15.59
C LEU A 11 -31.91 10.77 14.18
N SER A 12 -31.68 11.91 13.54
CA SER A 12 -31.13 11.95 12.18
C SER A 12 -29.74 11.33 12.12
N VAL A 13 -28.84 11.69 13.04
CA VAL A 13 -27.48 11.13 13.11
C VAL A 13 -27.52 9.63 13.41
N CYS A 14 -28.33 9.19 14.37
CA CYS A 14 -28.48 7.76 14.67
C CYS A 14 -28.97 6.95 13.46
N THR A 15 -29.96 7.45 12.73
CA THR A 15 -30.47 6.73 11.53
C THR A 15 -29.42 6.59 10.44
N VAL A 16 -28.60 7.61 10.21
CA VAL A 16 -27.51 7.56 9.24
C VAL A 16 -26.44 6.57 9.69
N LEU A 17 -26.05 6.62 10.97
CA LEU A 17 -25.02 5.73 11.50
C LEU A 17 -25.48 4.26 11.49
N GLN A 18 -26.75 3.98 11.76
CA GLN A 18 -27.34 2.64 11.65
C GLN A 18 -27.33 2.13 10.21
N ASP A 19 -27.66 2.98 9.25
CA ASP A 19 -27.58 2.64 7.82
C ASP A 19 -26.13 2.36 7.40
N CYS A 20 -25.17 3.17 7.87
CA CYS A 20 -23.75 2.93 7.64
C CYS A 20 -23.26 1.60 8.23
N GLU A 21 -23.65 1.27 9.47
CA GLU A 21 -23.33 -0.01 10.10
C GLU A 21 -23.88 -1.19 9.28
N ALA A 22 -25.14 -1.10 8.84
CA ALA A 22 -25.78 -2.12 8.01
C ALA A 22 -25.08 -2.28 6.66
N GLN A 23 -24.71 -1.17 6.01
CA GLN A 23 -23.97 -1.19 4.74
C GLN A 23 -22.58 -1.81 4.90
N LEU A 24 -21.87 -1.49 5.99
CA LEU A 24 -20.56 -2.10 6.28
C LEU A 24 -20.69 -3.60 6.54
N ALA A 25 -21.74 -4.05 7.22
CA ALA A 25 -22.01 -5.47 7.41
C ALA A 25 -22.28 -6.19 6.07
N VAL A 26 -23.11 -5.60 5.21
CA VAL A 26 -23.37 -6.12 3.84
C VAL A 26 -22.07 -6.17 3.04
N LEU A 27 -21.25 -5.12 3.09
CA LEU A 27 -19.96 -5.08 2.40
C LEU A 27 -19.03 -6.18 2.91
N GLY A 28 -18.99 -6.45 4.22
CA GLY A 28 -18.22 -7.55 4.80
C GLY A 28 -18.69 -8.93 4.34
N HIS A 29 -19.98 -9.11 4.08
CA HIS A 29 -20.51 -10.36 3.51
C HIS A 29 -20.19 -10.53 2.02
N ILE A 30 -20.12 -9.43 1.27
CA ILE A 30 -19.77 -9.43 -0.16
C ILE A 30 -18.25 -9.56 -0.35
N MET A 31 -17.46 -8.96 0.54
CA MET A 31 -16.00 -8.95 0.55
C MET A 31 -15.45 -9.74 1.75
N PRO A 32 -15.60 -11.07 1.76
CA PRO A 32 -14.97 -11.90 2.79
C PRO A 32 -13.44 -11.95 2.57
N ASP A 33 -12.70 -12.28 3.63
CA ASP A 33 -11.25 -12.59 3.61
C ASP A 33 -10.84 -13.58 2.48
N THR A 34 -11.84 -14.29 1.93
CA THR A 34 -11.77 -15.36 0.95
C THR A 34 -12.00 -14.94 -0.50
N TYR A 35 -11.89 -13.66 -0.89
CA TYR A 35 -11.62 -13.36 -2.31
C TYR A 35 -10.36 -14.10 -2.83
N ARG A 36 -9.51 -14.58 -1.92
CA ARG A 36 -8.62 -15.74 -2.11
C ARG A 36 -9.41 -16.96 -2.64
N GLY A 37 -9.55 -17.05 -3.96
CA GLY A 37 -10.07 -18.23 -4.66
C GLY A 37 -11.44 -18.07 -5.34
N ARG A 38 -11.99 -16.86 -5.50
CA ARG A 38 -13.17 -16.63 -6.35
C ARG A 38 -12.72 -16.53 -7.82
N PRO A 39 -13.10 -17.47 -8.70
CA PRO A 39 -12.66 -17.47 -10.09
C PRO A 39 -13.15 -16.26 -10.88
N GLU A 40 -14.20 -15.55 -10.45
CA GLU A 40 -14.68 -14.33 -11.12
C GLU A 40 -13.82 -13.10 -10.86
N ALA A 41 -13.28 -12.94 -9.65
CA ALA A 41 -12.35 -11.86 -9.30
C ALA A 41 -10.96 -12.13 -9.91
N ASP A 42 -10.53 -13.39 -9.88
CA ASP A 42 -9.35 -13.84 -10.61
C ASP A 42 -9.47 -13.57 -12.11
N LYS A 43 -10.65 -13.68 -12.74
CA LYS A 43 -10.80 -13.45 -14.19
C LYS A 43 -10.51 -12.01 -14.62
N PHE A 44 -10.90 -11.02 -13.81
CA PHE A 44 -10.70 -9.60 -14.15
C PHE A 44 -9.25 -9.19 -13.97
N VAL A 45 -8.64 -9.62 -12.85
CA VAL A 45 -7.23 -9.37 -12.51
C VAL A 45 -6.28 -10.19 -13.38
N SER A 46 -6.61 -11.45 -13.66
CA SER A 46 -5.83 -12.36 -14.52
C SER A 46 -5.85 -11.93 -15.99
N ALA A 47 -6.87 -11.21 -16.46
CA ALA A 47 -6.88 -10.66 -17.81
C ALA A 47 -5.85 -9.53 -17.97
N ASP A 48 -5.84 -8.55 -17.06
CA ASP A 48 -4.90 -7.41 -17.10
C ASP A 48 -3.47 -7.85 -16.76
N ILE A 49 -3.29 -8.69 -15.72
CA ILE A 49 -1.99 -9.28 -15.40
C ILE A 49 -1.53 -10.22 -16.51
N GLY A 50 -2.44 -10.98 -17.12
CA GLY A 50 -2.16 -11.88 -18.23
C GLY A 50 -1.64 -11.14 -19.47
N GLN A 51 -2.20 -9.98 -19.78
CA GLN A 51 -1.71 -9.12 -20.86
C GLN A 51 -0.30 -8.60 -20.58
N VAL A 52 -0.02 -8.15 -19.35
CA VAL A 52 1.30 -7.63 -18.96
C VAL A 52 2.34 -8.75 -18.88
N LEU A 53 1.95 -9.95 -18.44
CA LEU A 53 2.80 -11.15 -18.46
C LEU A 53 3.15 -11.58 -19.89
N GLU A 54 2.20 -11.53 -20.83
CA GLU A 54 2.48 -11.88 -22.22
C GLU A 54 3.39 -10.84 -22.89
N GLN A 55 3.24 -9.55 -22.54
CA GLN A 55 4.17 -8.49 -22.95
C GLN A 55 5.59 -8.72 -22.41
N GLN A 56 5.71 -9.08 -21.12
CA GLN A 56 7.00 -9.41 -20.51
C GLN A 56 7.66 -10.62 -21.18
N LYS A 57 6.89 -11.68 -21.45
CA LYS A 57 7.34 -12.88 -22.15
C LYS A 57 7.79 -12.55 -23.59
N GLY A 58 7.09 -11.67 -24.28
CA GLY A 58 7.47 -11.14 -25.59
C GLY A 58 8.80 -10.37 -25.55
N ALA A 59 8.98 -9.48 -24.56
CA ALA A 59 10.23 -8.74 -24.37
C ALA A 59 11.41 -9.66 -24.04
N GLU A 60 11.21 -10.72 -23.25
CA GLU A 60 12.23 -11.74 -22.98
C GLU A 60 12.63 -12.53 -24.23
N GLN A 61 11.66 -12.88 -25.07
CA GLN A 61 11.91 -13.55 -26.35
C GLN A 61 12.66 -12.64 -27.33
N ASN A 62 12.27 -11.37 -27.41
CA ASN A 62 12.96 -10.36 -28.23
C ASN A 62 14.42 -10.18 -27.80
N LEU A 63 14.68 -10.14 -26.49
CA LEU A 63 16.04 -10.05 -25.96
C LEU A 63 16.84 -11.33 -26.24
N LYS A 64 16.24 -12.52 -26.10
CA LYS A 64 16.88 -13.80 -26.47
C LYS A 64 17.22 -13.84 -27.96
N ALA A 65 16.33 -13.38 -28.84
CA ALA A 65 16.57 -13.29 -30.27
C ALA A 65 17.67 -12.26 -30.60
N ALA A 66 17.64 -11.08 -29.98
CA ALA A 66 18.66 -10.05 -30.15
C ALA A 66 20.06 -10.53 -29.72
N ARG A 67 20.15 -11.36 -28.68
CA ARG A 67 21.38 -12.03 -28.24
C ARG A 67 21.86 -13.11 -29.20
N GLN A 68 20.96 -13.87 -29.83
CA GLN A 68 21.34 -14.92 -30.79
C GLN A 68 21.80 -14.36 -32.14
N PHE A 69 21.31 -13.19 -32.54
CA PHE A 69 21.58 -12.63 -33.86
C PHE A 69 22.77 -11.65 -33.91
N GLU A 70 23.50 -11.40 -32.81
CA GLU A 70 24.80 -10.67 -32.64
C GLU A 70 25.25 -9.71 -33.76
N ARG A 71 24.36 -8.89 -34.34
CA ARG A 71 24.72 -8.06 -35.50
C ARG A 71 24.55 -6.56 -35.32
N GLU A 72 23.87 -6.10 -34.27
CA GLU A 72 23.71 -4.66 -34.00
C GLU A 72 23.66 -4.36 -32.51
N SER A 73 24.68 -3.65 -32.00
CA SER A 73 24.75 -3.19 -30.60
C SER A 73 23.53 -2.34 -30.21
N GLY A 74 22.95 -1.59 -31.16
CA GLY A 74 21.70 -0.83 -30.97
C GLY A 74 20.49 -1.71 -30.64
N ARG A 75 20.29 -2.82 -31.37
CA ARG A 75 19.16 -3.74 -31.16
C ARG A 75 19.19 -4.44 -29.81
N LEU A 76 20.38 -4.79 -29.32
CA LEU A 76 20.53 -5.41 -27.99
C LEU A 76 20.24 -4.42 -26.87
N SER A 77 20.69 -3.16 -27.02
CA SER A 77 20.40 -2.07 -26.08
C SER A 77 18.89 -1.78 -26.01
N ASP A 78 18.22 -1.71 -27.16
CA ASP A 78 16.78 -1.45 -27.23
C ASP A 78 15.95 -2.59 -26.62
N ALA A 79 16.29 -3.86 -26.92
CA ALA A 79 15.62 -5.02 -26.32
C ALA A 79 15.83 -5.10 -24.79
N THR A 80 16.99 -4.67 -24.29
CA THR A 80 17.26 -4.61 -22.84
C THR A 80 16.44 -3.50 -22.18
N ARG A 81 16.30 -2.35 -22.84
CA ARG A 81 15.48 -1.23 -22.34
C ARG A 81 13.99 -1.56 -22.36
N GLU A 82 13.53 -2.27 -23.38
CA GLU A 82 12.16 -2.79 -23.50
C GLU A 82 11.83 -3.78 -22.37
N LEU A 83 12.74 -4.73 -22.09
CA LEU A 83 12.58 -5.67 -20.98
C LEU A 83 12.51 -4.95 -19.63
N HIS A 84 13.38 -3.96 -19.39
CA HIS A 84 13.32 -3.17 -18.15
C HIS A 84 12.03 -2.36 -18.01
N ARG A 85 11.50 -1.82 -19.11
CA ARG A 85 10.21 -1.12 -19.12
C ARG A 85 9.07 -2.09 -18.79
N SER A 86 9.02 -3.25 -19.45
CA SER A 86 7.98 -4.27 -19.24
C SER A 86 8.03 -4.85 -17.83
N GLN A 87 9.22 -5.09 -17.28
CA GLN A 87 9.39 -5.55 -15.89
C GLN A 87 8.92 -4.51 -14.87
N LYS A 88 9.21 -3.21 -15.11
CA LYS A 88 8.72 -2.13 -14.25
C LYS A 88 7.20 -2.02 -14.30
N GLU A 89 6.61 -2.20 -15.48
CA GLU A 89 5.16 -2.18 -15.68
C GLU A 89 4.49 -3.36 -14.99
N LEU A 90 5.05 -4.57 -15.09
CA LEU A 90 4.60 -5.75 -14.36
C LEU A 90 4.63 -5.54 -12.84
N ASN A 91 5.76 -5.05 -12.30
CA ASN A 91 5.87 -4.79 -10.87
C ASN A 91 4.85 -3.74 -10.41
N ARG A 92 4.64 -2.68 -11.19
CA ARG A 92 3.64 -1.67 -10.88
C ARG A 92 2.22 -2.27 -10.91
N THR A 93 1.87 -3.05 -11.92
CA THR A 93 0.55 -3.68 -12.03
C THR A 93 0.29 -4.67 -10.88
N LEU A 94 1.33 -5.38 -10.42
CA LEU A 94 1.24 -6.28 -9.26
C LEU A 94 1.14 -5.51 -7.93
N GLU A 95 1.82 -4.37 -7.79
CA GLU A 95 1.78 -3.51 -6.60
C GLU A 95 0.47 -2.69 -6.50
N GLU A 96 -0.06 -2.24 -7.65
CA GLU A 96 -1.27 -1.42 -7.75
C GLU A 96 -2.55 -2.26 -7.85
N ASP A 97 -2.47 -3.60 -7.81
CA ASP A 97 -3.63 -4.47 -7.89
C ASP A 97 -4.60 -4.20 -6.72
N PRO A 98 -5.80 -3.64 -6.99
CA PRO A 98 -6.78 -3.33 -5.95
C PRO A 98 -7.32 -4.60 -5.26
N LEU A 99 -7.15 -5.77 -5.86
CA LEU A 99 -7.55 -7.09 -5.34
C LEU A 99 -6.36 -7.88 -4.77
N SER A 100 -5.19 -7.23 -4.59
CA SER A 100 -4.07 -7.83 -3.85
C SER A 100 -4.55 -8.27 -2.45
N PRO A 101 -4.11 -9.45 -1.96
CA PRO A 101 -4.51 -9.95 -0.64
C PRO A 101 -4.19 -8.97 0.49
N ASP A 102 -3.12 -8.19 0.36
CA ASP A 102 -2.73 -7.19 1.36
C ASP A 102 -3.68 -5.98 1.36
N ASN A 103 -4.13 -5.55 0.17
CA ASN A 103 -5.08 -4.46 0.02
C ASN A 103 -6.47 -4.87 0.54
N LEU A 104 -6.91 -6.09 0.23
CA LEU A 104 -8.16 -6.65 0.75
C LEU A 104 -8.11 -6.82 2.28
N ALA A 105 -7.02 -7.37 2.81
CA ALA A 105 -6.82 -7.49 4.26
C ALA A 105 -6.76 -6.12 4.96
N LYS A 106 -6.28 -5.08 4.28
CA LYS A 106 -6.33 -3.71 4.78
C LYS A 106 -7.75 -3.16 4.76
N VAL A 107 -8.47 -3.23 3.63
CA VAL A 107 -9.86 -2.76 3.50
C VAL A 107 -10.76 -3.40 4.55
N GLN A 108 -10.56 -4.69 4.82
CA GLN A 108 -11.33 -5.40 5.83
C GLN A 108 -11.03 -4.93 7.24
N ARG A 109 -9.74 -4.75 7.60
CA ARG A 109 -9.36 -4.19 8.90
C ARG A 109 -9.92 -2.77 9.08
N ASP A 110 -9.82 -1.94 8.05
CA ASP A 110 -10.33 -0.57 8.06
C ASP A 110 -11.86 -0.56 8.22
N SER A 111 -12.57 -1.42 7.49
CA SER A 111 -14.03 -1.55 7.59
C SER A 111 -14.47 -2.05 8.97
N GLN A 112 -13.77 -3.03 9.55
CA GLN A 112 -14.03 -3.49 10.91
C GLN A 112 -13.79 -2.37 11.91
N PHE A 113 -12.68 -1.65 11.80
CA PHE A 113 -12.39 -0.52 12.69
C PHE A 113 -13.49 0.55 12.65
N VAL A 114 -13.90 0.97 11.44
CA VAL A 114 -14.99 1.94 11.29
C VAL A 114 -16.30 1.40 11.86
N GLY A 115 -16.61 0.11 11.63
CA GLY A 115 -17.79 -0.53 12.21
C GLY A 115 -17.82 -0.46 13.74
N HIS A 116 -16.69 -0.76 14.40
CA HIS A 116 -16.60 -0.64 15.87
C HIS A 116 -16.79 0.82 16.33
N VAL A 117 -16.15 1.78 15.67
CA VAL A 117 -16.32 3.21 16.02
C VAL A 117 -17.77 3.65 15.85
N ILE A 118 -18.44 3.25 14.77
CA ILE A 118 -19.85 3.57 14.54
C ILE A 118 -20.73 2.94 15.63
N ALA A 119 -20.50 1.68 16.00
CA ALA A 119 -21.24 1.01 17.05
C ALA A 119 -21.08 1.70 18.42
N ASP A 120 -19.85 2.07 18.79
CA ASP A 120 -19.56 2.80 20.03
C ASP A 120 -20.24 4.17 20.07
N VAL A 121 -20.19 4.90 18.94
CA VAL A 121 -20.82 6.21 18.81
C VAL A 121 -22.34 6.13 18.83
N LEU A 122 -22.92 5.12 18.18
CA LEU A 122 -24.36 4.85 18.22
C LEU A 122 -24.84 4.59 19.65
N ALA A 123 -24.13 3.72 20.38
CA ALA A 123 -24.46 3.43 21.78
C ALA A 123 -24.36 4.69 22.64
N GLU A 124 -23.29 5.49 22.49
CA GLU A 124 -23.12 6.73 23.23
C GLU A 124 -24.21 7.77 22.90
N LEU A 125 -24.55 7.93 21.63
CA LEU A 125 -25.59 8.85 21.18
C LEU A 125 -26.95 8.45 21.76
N GLN A 126 -27.30 7.17 21.73
CA GLN A 126 -28.57 6.67 22.24
C GLN A 126 -28.69 6.79 23.77
N GLU A 127 -27.60 6.54 24.51
CA GLU A 127 -27.62 6.58 25.98
C GLU A 127 -27.46 7.99 26.55
N LYS A 128 -26.57 8.80 25.95
CA LYS A 128 -26.06 10.05 26.55
C LYS A 128 -26.28 11.27 25.66
N GLY A 129 -26.63 11.09 24.39
CA GLY A 129 -26.77 12.20 23.43
C GLY A 129 -25.46 12.90 23.10
N THR A 130 -24.32 12.23 23.29
CA THR A 130 -22.97 12.75 23.05
C THR A 130 -22.16 11.86 22.09
N PHE A 131 -21.00 12.35 21.63
CA PHE A 131 -20.14 11.67 20.64
C PHE A 131 -18.64 11.73 21.01
N HIS A 132 -18.33 11.71 22.30
CA HIS A 132 -16.95 11.75 22.80
C HIS A 132 -16.12 10.55 22.35
N SER A 133 -16.74 9.37 22.20
CA SER A 133 -16.12 8.17 21.64
C SER A 133 -15.56 8.43 20.25
N LEU A 134 -16.29 9.14 19.38
CA LEU A 134 -15.80 9.53 18.05
C LEU A 134 -14.60 10.47 18.14
N LEU A 135 -14.70 11.50 18.99
CA LEU A 135 -13.61 12.47 19.18
C LEU A 135 -12.34 11.77 19.66
N PHE A 136 -12.48 10.89 20.65
CA PHE A 136 -11.39 10.09 21.19
C PHE A 136 -10.77 9.18 20.13
N ALA A 137 -11.59 8.44 19.37
CA ALA A 137 -11.11 7.57 18.30
C ALA A 137 -10.32 8.35 17.22
N VAL A 138 -10.82 9.53 16.82
CA VAL A 138 -10.14 10.39 15.84
C VAL A 138 -8.83 10.96 16.39
N GLU A 139 -8.79 11.42 17.63
CA GLU A 139 -7.57 11.92 18.26
C GLU A 139 -6.52 10.83 18.41
N GLU A 140 -6.94 9.62 18.79
CA GLU A 140 -6.07 8.48 18.93
C GLU A 140 -5.46 8.04 17.59
N GLU A 141 -6.25 8.02 16.51
CA GLU A 141 -5.75 7.74 15.16
C GLU A 141 -4.82 8.85 14.64
N LYS A 142 -5.11 10.13 14.91
CA LYS A 142 -4.20 11.23 14.60
C LYS A 142 -2.86 11.08 15.32
N ARG A 143 -2.88 10.70 16.60
CA ARG A 143 -1.68 10.45 17.40
C ARG A 143 -0.88 9.27 16.86
N ARG A 144 -1.53 8.15 16.55
CA ARG A 144 -0.89 6.97 15.93
C ARG A 144 -0.23 7.33 14.60
N LYS A 145 -0.92 8.09 13.74
CA LYS A 145 -0.38 8.55 12.46
C LYS A 145 0.87 9.42 12.64
N ALA A 146 0.84 10.37 13.57
CA ALA A 146 2.01 11.22 13.87
C ALA A 146 3.21 10.39 14.35
N ASN A 147 2.97 9.44 15.26
CA ASN A 147 4.02 8.54 15.75
C ASN A 147 4.66 7.70 14.64
N LEU A 148 3.86 7.17 13.71
CA LEU A 148 4.36 6.42 12.56
C LEU A 148 5.20 7.30 11.63
N GLN A 149 4.77 8.52 11.36
CA GLN A 149 5.54 9.48 10.56
C GLN A 149 6.90 9.79 11.19
N ASP A 150 6.93 9.99 12.51
CA ASP A 150 8.18 10.20 13.22
C ASP A 150 9.13 9.00 13.14
N ILE A 151 8.60 7.77 13.24
CA ILE A 151 9.39 6.54 13.06
C ILE A 151 10.00 6.51 11.65
N ILE A 152 9.20 6.80 10.62
CA ILE A 152 9.66 6.81 9.22
C ILE A 152 10.78 7.83 9.03
N ILE A 153 10.61 9.06 9.51
CA ILE A 153 11.62 10.13 9.37
C ILE A 153 12.94 9.70 10.04
N ARG A 154 12.86 9.12 11.25
CA ARG A 154 14.05 8.64 11.96
C ARG A 154 14.75 7.50 11.23
N GLU A 155 13.99 6.53 10.73
CA GLU A 155 14.52 5.37 9.99
C GLU A 155 15.20 5.80 8.70
N GLU A 156 14.57 6.70 7.92
CA GLU A 156 15.19 7.26 6.72
C GLU A 156 16.49 8.00 7.04
N GLY A 157 16.49 8.83 8.09
CA GLY A 157 17.69 9.53 8.55
C GLY A 157 18.82 8.58 8.93
N SER A 158 18.50 7.51 9.67
CA SER A 158 19.44 6.45 10.02
C SER A 158 19.98 5.73 8.79
N ARG A 159 19.12 5.36 7.84
CA ARG A 159 19.52 4.72 6.58
C ARG A 159 20.46 5.59 5.75
N ARG A 160 20.21 6.91 5.69
CA ARG A 160 21.10 7.87 5.00
C ARG A 160 22.47 7.95 5.67
N ARG A 161 22.51 8.02 7.01
CA ARG A 161 23.78 8.02 7.78
C ARG A 161 24.59 6.75 7.55
N THR A 162 23.96 5.58 7.62
CA THR A 162 24.64 4.30 7.37
C THR A 162 25.26 4.25 5.97
N LYS A 163 24.53 4.70 4.93
CA LYS A 163 25.08 4.80 3.57
C LYS A 163 26.26 5.77 3.47
N ALA A 164 26.21 6.90 4.17
CA ALA A 164 27.31 7.87 4.18
C ALA A 164 28.57 7.30 4.86
N LEU A 165 28.40 6.65 6.02
CA LEU A 165 29.50 6.01 6.75
C LEU A 165 30.11 4.85 5.93
N GLN A 166 29.29 4.06 5.25
CA GLN A 166 29.78 3.00 4.36
C GLN A 166 30.65 3.58 3.22
N ARG A 167 30.28 4.73 2.64
CA ARG A 167 31.09 5.41 1.62
C ARG A 167 32.41 5.91 2.21
N GLN A 168 32.37 6.59 3.36
CA GLN A 168 33.58 7.07 4.04
C GLN A 168 34.55 5.92 4.36
N LEU A 169 34.05 4.78 4.84
CA LEU A 169 34.89 3.60 5.10
C LEU A 169 35.53 3.04 3.81
N LEU A 170 34.81 3.07 2.69
CA LEU A 170 35.37 2.67 1.40
C LEU A 170 36.43 3.64 0.90
N ASP A 171 36.20 4.94 1.07
CA ASP A 171 37.14 5.98 0.64
C ASP A 171 38.44 5.93 1.46
N ILE A 172 38.34 5.80 2.79
CA ILE A 172 39.50 5.61 3.68
C ILE A 172 40.29 4.34 3.31
N ARG A 173 39.59 3.24 2.98
CA ARG A 173 40.27 2.02 2.52
C ARG A 173 41.04 2.24 1.23
N LYS A 174 40.45 2.94 0.26
CA LYS A 174 41.12 3.28 -1.00
C LYS A 174 42.34 4.16 -0.78
N GLU A 175 42.21 5.20 0.05
CA GLU A 175 43.30 6.10 0.40
C GLU A 175 44.46 5.34 1.06
N LYS A 176 44.18 4.50 2.07
CA LYS A 176 45.20 3.64 2.68
C LYS A 176 45.87 2.68 1.70
N THR A 177 45.12 2.10 0.75
CA THR A 177 45.74 1.23 -0.27
C THR A 177 46.62 2.00 -1.25
N LEU A 178 46.30 3.26 -1.52
CA LEU A 178 47.13 4.15 -2.35
C LEU A 178 48.39 4.57 -1.61
N GLU A 179 48.29 4.93 -0.33
CA GLU A 179 49.45 5.29 0.52
C GLU A 179 50.45 4.12 0.67
N LEU A 180 49.97 2.88 0.74
CA LEU A 180 50.81 1.68 0.80
C LEU A 180 51.44 1.28 -0.56
N GLN A 181 51.00 1.89 -1.67
CA GLN A 181 51.52 1.64 -3.03
C GLN A 181 52.47 2.74 -3.51
N VAL A 182 52.69 3.81 -2.75
CA VAL A 182 53.72 4.81 -3.04
C VAL A 182 55.05 4.33 -2.41
N PRO A 183 56.12 4.15 -3.19
CA PRO A 183 57.43 3.68 -2.72
C PRO A 183 58.17 4.69 -1.83
#